data_AF-A0A440HX41-F1
#
_entry.id   AF-A0A440HX41-F1
#
_cell.length_a   1.000
_cell.length_b   1.000
_cell.length_c   1.000
_cell.angle_alpha   90.00
_cell.angle_beta   90.00
_cell.angle_gamma   90.00
#
_symmetry.space_group_name_H-M   'P 1'
#
loop_
_entity.id
_entity.type
_entity.pdbx_description
1 polymer ?
#
loop_
_entity_poly.entity_id
_entity_poly.type
_entity_poly.pdbx_seq_one_letter_code
_entity_poly.pdbx_strand_id
1 'polypeptide(L)' 'MPAAETQEAAAALGLRIEPIVKDALERAAKDDRRTVAAYVEMLIVTELEAKGYLPKGAAE' A
#
# COMPACT_ATOMS: atom_id res chain seq x y z
N MET A 1 8.64 30.49 -14.00
CA MET A 1 9.43 29.34 -13.49
C MET A 1 8.96 29.04 -12.08
N PRO A 2 8.67 27.79 -11.70
CA PRO A 2 8.04 26.68 -12.40
C PRO A 2 6.63 26.35 -11.81
N ALA A 3 5.87 25.51 -12.51
CA ALA A 3 4.62 24.94 -12.03
C ALA A 3 4.89 24.12 -10.76
N ALA A 4 4.12 24.35 -9.69
CA ALA A 4 4.05 23.41 -8.59
C ALA A 4 3.33 22.18 -9.14
N GLU A 5 4.13 21.20 -9.56
CA GLU A 5 3.69 19.85 -9.89
C GLU A 5 2.77 19.39 -8.78
N THR A 6 1.50 19.15 -9.12
CA THR A 6 0.53 18.51 -8.24
C THR A 6 1.04 17.10 -8.00
N GLN A 7 1.91 16.95 -7.01
CA GLN A 7 2.29 15.64 -6.51
C GLN A 7 1.00 15.10 -5.90
N GLU A 8 0.36 14.15 -6.59
CA GLU A 8 -0.71 13.34 -6.03
C GLU A 8 -0.10 12.59 -4.84
N ALA A 9 -0.09 13.23 -3.67
CA ALA A 9 0.31 12.58 -2.45
C ALA A 9 -0.66 11.42 -2.25
N ALA A 10 -0.13 10.19 -2.28
CA ALA A 10 -0.90 8.99 -2.04
C ALA A 10 -1.81 9.21 -0.84
N ALA A 11 -3.12 9.00 -1.02
CA ALA A 11 -4.10 9.27 0.02
C ALA A 11 -3.75 8.45 1.27
N ALA A 12 -3.56 9.12 2.40
CA ALA A 12 -3.23 8.45 3.65
C ALA A 12 -4.42 7.58 4.11
N LEU A 13 -4.27 6.26 3.98
CA LEU A 13 -5.25 5.29 4.45
C LEU A 13 -5.16 5.17 5.98
N GLY A 14 -6.14 5.75 6.69
CA GLY A 14 -6.31 5.57 8.14
C GLY A 14 -6.90 4.21 8.49
N LEU A 15 -6.08 3.15 8.47
CA LEU A 15 -6.53 1.78 8.74
C LEU A 15 -6.60 1.52 10.27
N ARG A 16 -7.78 1.14 10.76
CA ARG A 16 -7.95 0.59 12.12
C ARG A 16 -7.80 -0.92 12.04
N ILE A 17 -6.63 -1.43 12.44
CA ILE A 17 -6.35 -2.86 12.51
C ILE A 17 -6.19 -3.31 13.95
N GLU A 18 -6.55 -4.55 14.23
CA GLU A 18 -6.28 -5.14 15.53
C GLU A 18 -4.77 -5.25 15.78
N PRO A 19 -4.32 -5.15 17.05
CA PRO A 19 -2.90 -5.20 17.39
C PRO A 19 -2.23 -6.51 16.96
N ILE A 20 -2.97 -7.63 16.97
CA ILE A 20 -2.48 -8.92 16.48
C ILE A 20 -2.19 -8.89 14.98
N VAL A 21 -3.03 -8.21 14.21
CA VAL A 21 -2.85 -8.04 12.76
C VAL A 21 -1.66 -7.13 12.50
N LYS A 22 -1.52 -6.03 13.25
CA LYS A 22 -0.38 -5.12 13.16
C LYS A 22 0.95 -5.85 13.38
N ASP A 23 1.04 -6.67 14.42
CA ASP A 23 2.27 -7.42 14.73
C ASP A 23 2.62 -8.42 13.63
N ALA A 24 1.63 -9.15 13.11
CA ALA A 24 1.83 -10.05 11.98
C ALA A 24 2.28 -9.31 10.72
N LEU A 25 1.69 -8.15 10.45
CA LEU A 25 2.00 -7.28 9.31
C LEU A 25 3.42 -6.69 9.43
N GLU A 26 3.83 -6.28 10.63
CA GLU A 26 5.20 -5.80 10.91
C GLU A 26 6.24 -6.90 10.69
N ARG A 27 5.94 -8.14 11.10
CA ARG A 27 6.81 -9.29 10.85
C ARG A 27 6.90 -9.62 9.36
N ALA A 28 5.76 -9.68 8.66
CA ALA A 28 5.71 -9.99 7.24
C ALA A 28 6.44 -8.92 6.40
N ALA A 29 6.22 -7.64 6.71
CA ALA A 29 6.93 -6.54 6.06
C ALA A 29 8.45 -6.61 6.28
N LYS A 30 8.88 -6.97 7.51
CA LYS A 30 10.30 -7.14 7.83
C LYS A 30 10.93 -8.30 7.07
N ASP A 31 10.21 -9.41 6.89
CA ASP A 31 10.65 -10.57 6.12
C ASP A 31 10.83 -10.21 4.63
N ASP A 32 9.89 -9.43 4.09
CA ASP A 32 9.92 -8.90 2.71
C ASP A 32 10.95 -7.77 2.51
N ARG A 33 11.62 -7.31 3.59
CA ARG A 33 12.53 -6.15 3.63
C ARG A 33 11.87 -4.84 3.17
N ARG A 34 10.57 -4.68 3.44
CA ARG A 34 9.79 -3.48 3.09
C ARG A 34 9.24 -2.80 4.33
N THR A 35 8.86 -1.53 4.18
CA THR A 35 8.08 -0.86 5.22
C THR A 35 6.68 -1.46 5.27
N VAL A 36 6.04 -1.39 6.43
CA VAL A 36 4.65 -1.87 6.61
C VAL A 36 3.72 -1.22 5.60
N ALA A 37 3.90 0.07 5.33
CA ALA A 37 3.10 0.80 4.35
C ALA A 37 3.26 0.22 2.94
N ALA A 38 4.49 0.02 2.46
CA ALA A 38 4.75 -0.54 1.13
C ALA A 38 4.27 -1.99 1.01
N TYR A 39 4.37 -2.77 2.09
CA TYR A 39 3.87 -4.14 2.11
C TYR A 39 2.34 -4.20 2.02
N VAL A 40 1.65 -3.32 2.76
CA VAL A 40 0.18 -3.17 2.67
C VAL A 40 -0.25 -2.70 1.30
N GLU A 41 0.45 -1.72 0.73
CA GLU A 41 0.16 -1.21 -0.60
C GLU A 41 0.26 -2.31 -1.65
N MET A 42 1.35 -3.09 -1.63
CA MET A 42 1.50 -4.27 -2.50
C MET A 42 0.35 -5.27 -2.31
N LEU A 43 0.00 -5.60 -1.07
CA LEU A 43 -1.09 -6.53 -0.76
C LEU A 43 -2.43 -6.03 -1.30
N ILE A 44 -2.73 -4.75 -1.10
CA ILE A 44 -3.96 -4.13 -1.59
C ILE A 44 -3.99 -4.16 -3.11
N VAL A 45 -2.92 -3.72 -3.78
CA VAL A 45 -2.84 -3.71 -5.25
C VAL A 45 -3.00 -5.13 -5.79
N THR A 46 -2.24 -6.09 -5.27
CA THR A 46 -2.29 -7.50 -5.71
C THR A 46 -3.69 -8.08 -5.54
N GLU A 47 -4.34 -7.83 -4.41
CA GLU A 47 -5.69 -8.35 -4.13
C GLU A 47 -6.76 -7.66 -4.98
N LEU A 48 -6.65 -6.35 -5.20
CA LEU A 48 -7.57 -5.60 -6.06
C LEU A 48 -7.41 -6.00 -7.53
N GLU A 49 -6.18 -6.23 -7.99
CA GLU A 49 -5.90 -6.78 -9.32
C GLU A 49 -6.44 -8.21 -9.45
N ALA A 50 -6.23 -9.07 -8.44
CA ALA A 50 -6.71 -10.45 -8.43
C ALA A 50 -8.24 -10.53 -8.47
N LYS A 51 -8.92 -9.60 -7.79
CA LYS A 51 -10.38 -9.49 -7.80
C LYS A 51 -10.94 -8.70 -9.00
N GLY A 52 -10.08 -8.12 -9.84
CA GLY A 52 -10.47 -7.33 -11.01
C GLY A 52 -11.02 -5.94 -10.68
N TYR A 53 -10.83 -5.45 -9.46
CA TYR A 53 -11.17 -4.08 -9.07
C TYR A 53 -10.12 -3.06 -9.52
N LEU A 54 -8.88 -3.50 -9.77
CA LEU A 54 -7.82 -2.69 -10.36
C LEU A 54 -7.46 -3.24 -11.75
N PRO A 55 -7.33 -2.40 -12.80
CA PRO A 55 -6.66 -2.82 -14.03
C PRO A 55 -5.21 -3.19 -13.72
N LYS A 56 -4.71 -4.27 -14.31
CA LYS A 56 -3.29 -4.63 -14.16
C LYS A 56 -2.39 -3.49 -14.62
N GLY A 57 -1.48 -3.04 -13.76
CA GLY A 57 -0.55 -1.94 -14.03
C GLY A 57 -1.12 -0.53 -13.83
N ALA A 58 -2.27 -0.37 -13.17
CA ALA A 58 -2.84 0.96 -12.87
C ALA A 58 -2.14 1.73 -11.73
N ALA A 59 -1.21 1.08 -11.01
CA ALA A 59 -0.42 1.68 -9.93
C ALA A 59 1.04 1.98 -10.34
N GLU A 60 1.36 1.93 -11.64
CA GLU A 60 2.67 2.31 -12.21
C GLU A 60 2.80 3.82 -12.46
#